data_AF-A0A538U5Y9-F1
#
_entry.id   AF-A0A538U5Y9-F1
#
_cell.length_a   1.000
_cell.length_b   1.000
_cell.length_c   1.000
_cell.angle_alpha   90.00
_cell.angle_beta   90.00
_cell.angle_gamma   90.00
#
_symmetry.space_group_name_H-M   'P 1'
#
loop_
_entity.id
_entity.type
_entity.pdbx_description
1 polymer ?
#
loop_
_entity_poly.entity_id
_entity_poly.type
_entity_poly.pdbx_seq_one_letter_code
_entity_poly.pdbx_strand_id
1 'polypeptide(L)'
;MTEAVSTVDLVFLWHHHQPDYRSPRDGRSLLPWVRLHASKDYLDMAVRLHRHPRLRAVFNFVPSLLDQLEGVARGEPDALFDLLGREIGELGEAERREVIARCTIAPRYAFERWPAYRRLTDRANRARQSGGRSDNFGDDELLALEVWFLLAWIDPMFHDAPAAAAALATPTHFATPIRDGLLVLHQRLATEVVPAYRSLADAGQVELSESPYYHPILPLLVGHEAARRARPDLVLPSEAFAAPEDATVQVGRAVERHRRAFGALP
;
A
#
# COMPACT_ATOMS: atom_id res chain seq x y z
N MET A 1 -44.59 13.51 -23.82
CA MET A 1 -43.95 12.17 -23.86
C MET A 1 -42.70 12.27 -23.01
N THR A 2 -42.75 11.77 -21.78
CA THR A 2 -41.56 11.61 -20.94
C THR A 2 -40.77 10.44 -21.49
N GLU A 3 -39.59 10.69 -22.04
CA GLU A 3 -38.66 9.62 -22.41
C GLU A 3 -38.43 8.74 -21.18
N ALA A 4 -38.64 7.44 -21.34
CA ALA A 4 -38.31 6.47 -20.31
C ALA A 4 -36.79 6.49 -20.12
N VAL A 5 -36.34 7.03 -18.99
CA VAL A 5 -34.93 7.01 -18.61
C VAL A 5 -34.55 5.55 -18.43
N SER A 6 -33.72 5.02 -19.33
CA SER A 6 -33.18 3.67 -19.18
C SER A 6 -32.23 3.64 -17.99
N THR A 7 -32.52 2.78 -17.01
CA THR A 7 -31.66 2.57 -15.86
C THR A 7 -30.61 1.51 -16.19
N VAL A 8 -29.40 1.68 -15.66
CA VAL A 8 -28.32 0.69 -15.72
C VAL A 8 -27.93 0.34 -14.28
N ASP A 9 -27.83 -0.95 -14.00
CA ASP A 9 -27.22 -1.43 -12.76
C ASP A 9 -25.70 -1.35 -12.90
N LEU A 10 -25.06 -0.56 -12.04
CA LEU A 10 -23.61 -0.32 -12.04
C LEU A 10 -22.99 -0.88 -10.76
N VAL A 11 -22.01 -1.77 -10.91
CA VAL A 11 -21.23 -2.33 -9.80
C VAL A 11 -19.77 -1.92 -9.95
N PHE A 12 -19.25 -1.21 -8.95
CA PHE A 12 -17.81 -1.00 -8.80
C PHE A 12 -17.23 -2.13 -7.96
N LEU A 13 -16.23 -2.84 -8.51
CA LEU A 13 -15.43 -3.82 -7.78
C LEU A 13 -13.99 -3.33 -7.72
N TRP A 14 -13.51 -3.07 -6.51
CA TRP A 14 -12.14 -2.69 -6.24
C TRP A 14 -11.37 -3.90 -5.72
N HIS A 15 -10.27 -4.23 -6.37
CA HIS A 15 -9.43 -5.36 -5.99
C HIS A 15 -8.16 -4.86 -5.30
N HIS A 16 -8.12 -5.05 -3.98
CA HIS A 16 -6.99 -4.67 -3.13
C HIS A 16 -6.00 -5.84 -3.05
N HIS A 17 -4.85 -5.66 -3.69
CA HIS A 17 -3.78 -6.64 -3.71
C HIS A 17 -2.42 -5.98 -3.56
N GLN A 18 -1.59 -6.61 -2.73
CA GLN A 18 -0.14 -6.45 -2.71
C GLN A 18 0.48 -7.85 -2.57
N PRO A 19 1.64 -8.10 -3.20
CA PRO A 19 2.49 -9.23 -2.86
C PRO A 19 2.78 -9.28 -1.36
N ASP A 20 3.15 -10.45 -0.86
CA ASP A 20 3.70 -10.54 0.51
C ASP A 20 5.14 -10.01 0.50
N TYR A 21 5.33 -8.81 1.06
CA TYR A 21 6.63 -8.15 1.11
C TYR A 21 7.47 -8.56 2.32
N ARG A 22 6.92 -9.42 3.20
CA ARG A 22 7.63 -9.88 4.38
C ARG A 22 8.70 -10.89 4.00
N SER A 23 9.87 -10.75 4.60
CA SER A 23 10.95 -11.70 4.46
C SER A 23 10.54 -13.05 5.09
N PRO A 24 10.71 -14.18 4.39
CA PRO A 24 10.40 -15.49 4.94
C PRO A 24 11.39 -15.92 6.04
N ARG A 25 12.48 -15.16 6.27
CA ARG A 25 13.51 -15.48 7.27
C ARG A 25 13.17 -14.93 8.65
N ASP A 26 12.68 -13.70 8.70
CA ASP A 26 12.51 -12.92 9.94
C ASP A 26 11.18 -12.16 10.01
N GLY A 27 10.32 -12.26 8.99
CA GLY A 27 9.00 -11.63 8.95
C GLY A 27 9.01 -10.12 8.70
N ARG A 28 10.19 -9.49 8.60
CA ARG A 28 10.34 -8.04 8.38
C ARG A 28 9.83 -7.65 6.99
N SER A 29 9.03 -6.59 6.89
CA SER A 29 8.61 -6.04 5.59
C SER A 29 9.80 -5.43 4.86
N LEU A 30 10.13 -5.97 3.68
CA LEU A 30 11.26 -5.52 2.87
C LEU A 30 10.94 -4.24 2.07
N LEU A 31 9.66 -4.07 1.72
CA LEU A 31 9.15 -2.91 1.00
C LEU A 31 7.97 -2.30 1.79
N PRO A 32 7.86 -0.97 1.81
CA PRO A 32 6.89 -0.25 2.66
C PRO A 32 5.48 -0.15 2.06
N TRP A 33 5.22 -0.81 0.94
CA TRP A 33 4.06 -0.52 0.10
C TRP A 33 2.73 -0.72 0.83
N VAL A 34 2.59 -1.75 1.66
CA VAL A 34 1.35 -1.96 2.43
C VAL A 34 1.09 -0.80 3.38
N ARG A 35 2.12 -0.33 4.09
CA ARG A 35 2.01 0.79 5.03
C ARG A 35 1.70 2.10 4.31
N LEU A 36 2.35 2.36 3.17
CA LEU A 36 2.12 3.57 2.37
C LEU A 36 0.74 3.59 1.71
N HIS A 37 0.27 2.47 1.17
CA HIS A 37 -1.07 2.38 0.58
C HIS A 37 -2.17 2.40 1.65
N ALA A 38 -1.91 1.94 2.87
CA ALA A 38 -2.87 2.05 3.97
C ALA A 38 -3.30 3.50 4.25
N SER A 39 -2.35 4.43 4.26
CA SER A 39 -2.58 5.86 4.51
C SER A 39 -2.99 6.67 3.27
N LYS A 40 -2.86 6.09 2.06
CA LYS A 40 -3.04 6.81 0.80
C LYS A 40 -4.14 6.29 -0.14
N ASP A 41 -4.47 5.00 -0.09
CA ASP A 41 -5.34 4.33 -1.08
C ASP A 41 -6.37 3.36 -0.47
N TYR A 42 -6.13 2.82 0.73
CA TYR A 42 -7.08 1.87 1.33
C TYR A 42 -8.07 2.57 2.25
N LEU A 43 -7.60 3.35 3.22
CA LEU A 43 -8.49 3.99 4.20
C LEU A 43 -9.33 5.09 3.56
N ASP A 44 -8.74 5.89 2.67
CA ASP A 44 -9.40 7.05 2.06
C ASP A 44 -10.65 6.62 1.26
N MET A 45 -10.56 5.51 0.52
CA MET A 45 -11.69 4.94 -0.21
C MET A 45 -12.86 4.58 0.72
N ALA A 46 -12.58 3.94 1.86
CA ALA A 46 -13.60 3.59 2.85
C ALA A 46 -14.24 4.85 3.45
N VAL A 47 -13.44 5.82 3.88
CA VAL A 47 -13.95 7.05 4.51
C VAL A 47 -14.72 7.91 3.50
N ARG A 48 -14.27 7.99 2.25
CA ARG A 48 -15.01 8.68 1.16
C ARG A 48 -16.34 7.99 0.91
N LEU A 49 -16.35 6.66 0.82
CA LEU A 49 -17.57 5.89 0.59
C LEU A 49 -18.59 6.11 1.72
N HIS A 50 -18.14 6.09 2.98
CA HIS A 50 -19.00 6.34 4.14
C HIS A 50 -19.78 7.68 4.05
N ARG A 51 -19.19 8.70 3.42
CA ARG A 51 -19.83 10.02 3.19
C ARG A 51 -20.92 9.99 2.12
N HIS A 52 -21.06 8.90 1.37
CA HIS A 52 -22.02 8.71 0.30
C HIS A 52 -22.89 7.46 0.54
N PRO A 53 -23.78 7.46 1.54
CA PRO A 53 -24.48 6.26 2.04
C PRO A 53 -25.41 5.58 1.01
N ARG A 54 -25.73 6.27 -0.10
CA ARG A 54 -26.52 5.71 -1.21
C ARG A 54 -25.67 4.91 -2.21
N LEU A 55 -24.36 5.10 -2.23
CA LEU A 55 -23.46 4.36 -3.11
C LEU A 55 -23.08 3.04 -2.46
N ARG A 56 -23.18 1.96 -3.24
CA ARG A 56 -22.73 0.61 -2.86
C ARG A 56 -21.54 0.22 -3.73
N ALA A 57 -20.63 -0.56 -3.19
CA ALA A 57 -19.46 -1.05 -3.90
C ALA A 57 -19.02 -2.42 -3.35
N VAL A 58 -18.27 -3.15 -4.16
CA VAL A 58 -17.63 -4.41 -3.76
C VAL A 58 -16.14 -4.13 -3.56
N PHE A 59 -15.59 -4.61 -2.45
CA PHE A 59 -14.14 -4.61 -2.21
C PHE A 59 -13.65 -6.04 -2.07
N ASN A 60 -12.70 -6.42 -2.90
CA ASN A 60 -12.01 -7.68 -2.81
C ASN A 60 -10.68 -7.48 -2.08
N PHE A 61 -10.42 -8.27 -1.03
CA PHE A 61 -9.13 -8.29 -0.35
C PHE A 61 -8.39 -9.59 -0.64
N VAL A 62 -7.11 -9.48 -0.97
CA VAL A 62 -6.22 -10.65 -0.93
C VAL A 62 -5.86 -10.95 0.53
N PRO A 63 -5.99 -12.21 1.00
CA PRO A 63 -5.71 -12.57 2.40
C PRO A 63 -4.30 -12.22 2.89
N SER A 64 -3.27 -12.43 2.05
CA SER A 64 -1.90 -12.02 2.38
C SER A 64 -1.74 -10.51 2.55
N LEU A 65 -2.57 -9.68 1.90
CA LEU A 65 -2.62 -8.24 2.15
C LEU A 65 -3.25 -7.94 3.52
N LEU A 66 -4.33 -8.63 3.90
CA LEU A 66 -4.95 -8.46 5.22
C LEU A 66 -3.96 -8.78 6.35
N ASP A 67 -3.18 -9.85 6.21
CA ASP A 67 -2.12 -10.20 7.17
C ASP A 67 -1.09 -9.08 7.32
N GLN A 68 -0.67 -8.48 6.21
CA GLN A 68 0.30 -7.38 6.24
C GLN A 68 -0.32 -6.10 6.80
N LEU A 69 -1.59 -5.78 6.51
CA LEU A 69 -2.28 -4.62 7.08
C LEU A 69 -2.41 -4.73 8.60
N GLU A 70 -2.82 -5.90 9.09
CA GLU A 70 -2.90 -6.16 10.53
C GLU A 70 -1.52 -6.20 11.19
N GLY A 71 -0.50 -6.69 10.49
CA GLY A 71 0.90 -6.62 10.91
C GLY A 71 1.38 -5.18 11.08
N VAL A 72 1.17 -4.34 10.05
CA VAL A 72 1.44 -2.90 10.10
C VAL A 72 0.68 -2.26 11.26
N ALA A 73 -0.62 -2.56 11.43
CA ALA A 73 -1.43 -2.04 12.53
C ALA A 73 -0.92 -2.42 13.93
N ARG A 74 -0.32 -3.61 14.07
CA ARG A 74 0.37 -4.07 15.30
C ARG A 74 1.77 -3.46 15.50
N GLY A 75 2.26 -2.70 14.53
CA GLY A 75 3.60 -2.11 14.58
C GLY A 75 4.70 -3.09 14.17
N GLU A 76 4.42 -4.05 13.29
CA GLU A 76 5.45 -4.97 12.79
C GLU A 76 6.56 -4.21 12.02
N PRO A 77 7.83 -4.70 12.10
CA PRO A 77 8.99 -4.01 11.55
C PRO A 77 8.92 -3.83 10.03
N ASP A 78 9.43 -2.69 9.57
CA ASP A 78 9.49 -2.34 8.15
C ASP A 78 10.85 -1.74 7.82
N ALA A 79 11.50 -2.27 6.78
CA ALA A 79 12.87 -1.92 6.45
C ALA A 79 13.10 -0.43 6.26
N LEU A 80 12.18 0.27 5.60
CA LEU A 80 12.31 1.72 5.38
C LEU A 80 11.90 2.48 6.64
N PHE A 81 10.74 2.17 7.22
CA PHE A 81 10.22 2.95 8.35
C PHE A 81 11.09 2.84 9.60
N ASP A 82 11.79 1.73 9.81
CA ASP A 82 12.78 1.62 10.89
C ASP A 82 13.98 2.56 10.67
N LEU A 83 14.39 2.79 9.41
CA LEU A 83 15.44 3.79 9.10
C LEU A 83 14.90 5.21 9.29
N LEU A 84 13.69 5.47 8.81
CA LEU A 84 13.01 6.76 9.01
C LEU A 84 12.74 7.05 10.49
N GLY A 85 12.71 6.05 11.38
CA GLY A 85 12.52 6.26 12.81
C GLY A 85 13.80 6.66 13.57
N ARG A 86 14.97 6.63 12.93
CA ARG A 86 16.26 6.93 13.55
C ARG A 86 16.66 8.39 13.40
N GLU A 87 17.56 8.85 14.26
CA GLU A 87 18.18 10.17 14.09
C GLU A 87 19.05 10.18 12.83
N ILE A 88 18.95 11.25 12.04
CA ILE A 88 19.64 11.37 10.75
C ILE A 88 21.16 11.23 10.91
N GLY A 89 21.72 11.78 12.00
CA GLY A 89 23.16 11.70 12.31
C GLY A 89 23.65 10.28 12.65
N GLU A 90 22.74 9.36 12.97
CA GLU A 90 23.08 7.96 13.26
C GLU A 90 23.07 7.06 12.01
N LEU A 91 22.56 7.57 10.88
CA LEU A 91 22.50 6.80 9.64
C LEU A 91 23.87 6.72 8.97
N GLY A 92 24.35 5.50 8.77
CA GLY A 92 25.56 5.23 7.99
C GLY A 92 25.35 5.56 6.50
N GLU A 93 26.44 5.64 5.74
CA GLU A 93 26.39 6.01 4.31
C GLU A 93 25.50 5.09 3.48
N ALA A 94 25.52 3.78 3.73
CA ALA A 94 24.67 2.81 3.03
C ALA A 94 23.18 3.00 3.36
N GLU A 95 22.86 3.31 4.62
CA GLU A 95 21.49 3.54 5.09
C GLU A 95 20.94 4.84 4.52
N ARG A 96 21.75 5.91 4.50
CA ARG A 96 21.40 7.17 3.83
C ARG A 96 21.10 6.97 2.36
N ARG A 97 21.94 6.20 1.64
CA ARG A 97 21.69 5.88 0.23
C ARG A 97 20.39 5.11 0.03
N GLU A 98 20.05 4.20 0.94
CA GLU A 98 18.78 3.48 0.90
C GLU A 98 17.59 4.41 1.14
N VAL A 99 17.65 5.27 2.18
CA VAL A 99 16.60 6.27 2.44
C VAL A 99 16.40 7.17 1.23
N ILE A 100 17.47 7.72 0.66
CA ILE A 100 17.39 8.54 -0.55
C ILE A 100 16.77 7.76 -1.71
N ALA A 101 17.22 6.53 -1.96
CA ALA A 101 16.70 5.71 -3.05
C ALA A 101 15.21 5.39 -2.91
N ARG A 102 14.73 5.15 -1.68
CA ARG A 102 13.32 4.82 -1.41
C ARG A 102 12.43 6.06 -1.35
N CYS A 103 12.87 7.13 -0.68
CA CYS A 103 12.09 8.34 -0.50
C CYS A 103 11.96 9.20 -1.77
N THR A 104 12.62 8.81 -2.86
CA THR A 104 12.40 9.36 -4.20
C THR A 104 11.26 8.69 -4.97
N ILE A 105 10.69 7.61 -4.46
CA ILE A 105 9.59 6.88 -5.09
C ILE A 105 8.26 7.31 -4.47
N ALA A 106 7.55 8.20 -5.17
CA ALA A 106 6.27 8.72 -4.71
C ALA A 106 5.29 8.94 -5.89
N PRO A 107 3.98 9.12 -5.60
CA PRO A 107 3.00 9.40 -6.64
C PRO A 107 3.32 10.68 -7.41
N ARG A 108 3.06 10.67 -8.72
CA ARG A 108 3.34 11.80 -9.61
C ARG A 108 2.77 13.14 -9.13
N TYR A 109 1.55 13.13 -8.58
CA TYR A 109 0.89 14.35 -8.10
C TYR A 109 1.69 15.04 -6.98
N ALA A 110 2.47 14.31 -6.18
CA ALA A 110 3.24 14.89 -5.09
C ALA A 110 4.37 15.80 -5.62
N PHE A 111 5.04 15.38 -6.70
CA PHE A 111 6.08 16.18 -7.36
C PHE A 111 5.51 17.40 -8.10
N GLU A 112 4.28 17.29 -8.59
CA GLU A 112 3.55 18.40 -9.21
C GLU A 112 3.09 19.42 -8.14
N ARG A 113 2.66 18.92 -6.98
CA ARG A 113 2.17 19.73 -5.86
C ARG A 113 3.28 20.43 -5.09
N TRP A 114 4.42 19.79 -4.89
CA TRP A 114 5.51 20.31 -4.06
C TRP A 114 6.83 20.41 -4.85
N PRO A 115 7.11 21.59 -5.45
CA PRO A 115 8.34 21.81 -6.21
C PRO A 115 9.62 21.58 -5.39
N ALA A 116 9.59 21.79 -4.07
CA ALA A 116 10.71 21.50 -3.18
C ALA A 116 11.05 20.01 -3.14
N TYR A 117 10.03 19.16 -3.00
CA TYR A 117 10.19 17.71 -3.04
C TYR A 117 10.75 17.26 -4.39
N ARG A 118 10.16 17.75 -5.49
CA ARG A 118 10.66 17.47 -6.85
C ARG A 118 12.14 17.82 -7.02
N ARG A 119 12.58 18.99 -6.52
CA ARG A 119 14.00 19.39 -6.61
C ARG A 119 14.94 18.42 -5.90
N LEU A 120 14.58 17.96 -4.70
CA LEU A 120 15.37 16.97 -3.96
C LEU A 120 15.42 15.65 -4.72
N THR A 121 14.27 15.18 -5.20
CA THR A 121 14.16 13.92 -5.96
C THR A 121 14.94 13.96 -7.27
N ASP A 122 14.83 15.03 -8.04
CA ASP A 122 15.57 15.20 -9.29
C ASP A 122 17.09 15.23 -9.06
N ARG A 123 17.54 15.85 -7.96
CA ARG A 123 18.95 15.86 -7.56
C ARG A 123 19.44 14.44 -7.26
N ALA A 124 18.73 13.70 -6.42
CA ALA A 124 19.06 12.32 -6.08
C ALA A 124 19.10 11.42 -7.34
N ASN A 125 18.12 11.55 -8.24
CA ASN A 125 18.08 10.77 -9.47
C ASN A 125 19.26 11.08 -10.41
N ARG A 126 19.66 12.36 -10.55
CA ARG A 126 20.84 12.74 -11.34
C ARG A 126 22.14 12.18 -10.73
N ALA A 127 22.28 12.24 -9.41
CA ALA A 127 23.46 11.75 -8.72
C ALA A 127 23.66 10.23 -8.93
N ARG A 128 22.57 9.45 -8.82
CA ARG A 128 22.55 8.02 -9.14
C ARG A 128 22.96 7.71 -10.58
N GLN A 129 22.47 8.48 -11.55
CA GLN A 129 22.83 8.32 -12.97
C GLN A 129 24.31 8.65 -13.23
N SER A 130 24.91 9.54 -12.45
CA SER A 130 26.30 9.98 -12.59
C SER A 130 27.34 9.11 -11.85
N GLY A 131 26.95 7.95 -11.32
CA GLY A 131 27.88 7.04 -10.63
C GLY A 131 28.25 7.47 -9.20
N GLY A 132 27.37 8.17 -8.49
CA GLY A 132 27.44 8.36 -7.03
C GLY A 132 28.34 9.50 -6.54
N ARG A 133 28.92 10.31 -7.43
CA ARG A 133 29.84 11.41 -7.02
C ARG A 133 29.15 12.64 -6.42
N SER A 134 27.81 12.67 -6.30
CA SER A 134 27.05 13.85 -5.84
C SER A 134 25.85 13.56 -4.92
N ASP A 135 25.76 12.36 -4.34
CA ASP A 135 24.65 11.94 -3.44
C ASP A 135 24.73 12.49 -2.01
N ASN A 136 25.62 13.44 -1.72
CA ASN A 136 25.82 13.92 -0.35
C ASN A 136 24.70 14.91 0.04
N PHE A 137 23.55 14.37 0.41
CA PHE A 137 22.51 15.11 1.13
C PHE A 137 23.05 15.50 2.50
N GLY A 138 22.98 16.79 2.83
CA GLY A 138 23.12 17.23 4.21
C GLY A 138 21.96 16.71 5.06
N ASP A 139 22.10 16.77 6.38
CA ASP A 139 21.12 16.23 7.33
C ASP A 139 19.74 16.87 7.15
N ASP A 140 19.71 18.20 6.97
CA ASP A 140 18.48 18.95 6.72
C ASP A 140 17.81 18.56 5.39
N GLU A 141 18.60 18.24 4.36
CA GLU A 141 18.07 17.83 3.06
C GLU A 141 17.49 16.43 3.12
N LEU A 142 18.15 15.52 3.86
CA LEU A 142 17.66 14.16 4.06
C LEU A 142 16.38 14.18 4.88
N LEU A 143 16.34 14.93 5.99
CA LEU A 143 15.14 15.12 6.79
C LEU A 143 13.99 15.71 5.95
N ALA A 144 14.27 16.71 5.12
CA ALA A 144 13.27 17.28 4.23
C ALA A 144 12.75 16.24 3.22
N LEU A 145 13.63 15.40 2.67
CA LEU A 145 13.23 14.32 1.77
C LEU A 145 12.31 13.31 2.47
N GLU A 146 12.63 12.92 3.70
CA GLU A 146 11.80 12.01 4.52
C GLU A 146 10.42 12.60 4.77
N VAL A 147 10.35 13.86 5.22
CA VAL A 147 9.07 14.53 5.51
C VAL A 147 8.22 14.65 4.26
N TRP A 148 8.80 15.07 3.13
CA TRP A 148 8.06 15.16 1.87
C TRP A 148 7.56 13.80 1.39
N PHE A 149 8.38 12.75 1.51
CA PHE A 149 7.97 11.39 1.18
C PHE A 149 6.81 10.93 2.04
N LEU A 150 6.87 11.14 3.35
CA LEU A 150 5.79 10.77 4.28
C LEU A 150 4.50 11.53 3.96
N LEU A 151 4.58 12.83 3.63
CA LEU A 151 3.42 13.62 3.18
C LEU A 151 2.88 13.14 1.83
N ALA A 152 3.74 12.77 0.89
CA ALA A 152 3.34 12.30 -0.44
C ALA A 152 2.54 11.00 -0.40
N TRP A 153 2.73 10.20 0.63
CA TRP A 153 2.02 8.95 0.86
C TRP A 153 0.90 9.06 1.89
N ILE A 154 0.41 10.26 2.17
CA ILE A 154 -0.84 10.47 2.91
C ILE A 154 -1.88 10.98 1.91
N ASP A 155 -3.07 10.37 1.89
CA ASP A 155 -4.14 10.91 1.05
C ASP A 155 -4.46 12.36 1.46
N PRO A 156 -4.68 13.30 0.52
CA PRO A 156 -4.98 14.68 0.82
C PRO A 156 -6.14 14.89 1.81
N MET A 157 -7.06 13.94 1.94
CA MET A 157 -8.14 14.04 2.92
C MET A 157 -7.68 13.99 4.39
N PHE A 158 -6.47 13.51 4.65
CA PHE A 158 -5.88 13.44 5.99
C PHE A 158 -4.85 14.56 6.23
N HIS A 159 -4.68 15.51 5.31
CA HIS A 159 -3.74 16.62 5.48
C HIS A 159 -4.11 17.58 6.62
N ASP A 160 -5.38 17.61 7.03
CA ASP A 160 -5.84 18.39 8.18
C ASP A 160 -5.52 17.70 9.53
N ALA A 161 -5.01 16.46 9.51
CA ALA A 161 -4.54 15.82 10.74
C ALA A 161 -3.37 16.62 11.33
N PRO A 162 -3.28 16.79 12.67
CA PRO A 162 -2.32 17.73 13.29
C PRO A 162 -0.87 17.59 12.81
N ALA A 163 -0.36 16.36 12.64
CA ALA A 163 0.99 16.11 12.17
C ALA A 163 1.21 16.54 10.70
N ALA A 164 0.26 16.21 9.81
CA ALA A 164 0.33 16.60 8.41
C ALA A 164 0.15 18.11 8.23
N ALA A 165 -0.81 18.70 8.95
CA ALA A 165 -1.05 20.14 8.94
C ALA A 165 0.17 20.93 9.44
N ALA A 166 0.81 20.47 10.52
CA ALA A 166 2.04 21.07 11.04
C ALA A 166 3.17 21.03 10.00
N ALA A 167 3.40 19.89 9.35
CA ALA A 167 4.41 19.76 8.30
C ALA A 167 4.12 20.69 7.11
N LEU A 168 2.85 20.79 6.69
CA LEU A 168 2.43 21.65 5.58
C LEU A 168 2.52 23.14 5.89
N ALA A 169 2.43 23.53 7.17
CA ALA A 169 2.56 24.92 7.61
C ALA A 169 4.01 25.45 7.56
N THR A 170 5.02 24.56 7.64
CA THR A 170 6.44 24.93 7.64
C THR A 170 7.23 24.24 6.50
N PRO A 171 6.88 24.47 5.22
CA PRO A 171 7.38 23.67 4.09
C PRO A 171 8.86 23.91 3.72
N THR A 172 9.57 24.76 4.48
CA THR A 172 10.98 25.13 4.23
C THR A 172 11.90 24.82 5.41
N HIS A 173 11.37 24.49 6.58
CA HIS A 173 12.15 24.24 7.80
C HIS A 173 11.55 23.04 8.54
N PHE A 174 12.01 21.85 8.18
CA PHE A 174 11.61 20.63 8.86
C PHE A 174 12.53 20.34 10.06
N ALA A 175 11.94 19.77 11.10
CA ALA A 175 12.64 19.31 12.29
C ALA A 175 12.21 17.87 12.60
N THR A 176 13.05 17.11 13.30
CA THR A 176 12.80 15.69 13.65
C THR A 176 11.40 15.45 14.23
N PRO A 177 10.86 16.28 15.14
CA PRO A 177 9.51 16.08 15.68
C PRO A 177 8.39 16.12 14.63
N ILE A 178 8.57 16.84 13.51
CA ILE A 178 7.61 16.87 12.41
C ILE A 178 7.61 15.52 11.68
N ARG A 179 8.80 14.98 11.39
CA ARG A 179 8.99 13.66 10.76
C ARG A 179 8.39 12.55 11.63
N ASP A 180 8.69 12.57 12.92
CA ASP A 180 8.19 11.57 13.87
C ASP A 180 6.66 11.63 13.99
N GLY A 181 6.07 12.82 14.02
CA GLY A 181 4.63 13.01 14.00
C GLY A 181 3.96 12.38 12.77
N LEU A 182 4.61 12.46 11.60
CA LEU A 182 4.12 11.81 10.38
C LEU A 182 4.24 10.29 10.45
N LEU A 183 5.31 9.73 11.02
CA LEU A 183 5.43 8.28 11.23
C LEU A 183 4.30 7.75 12.12
N VAL A 184 4.00 8.47 13.21
CA VAL A 184 2.87 8.15 14.09
C VAL A 184 1.54 8.25 13.35
N LEU A 185 1.37 9.24 12.47
CA LEU A 185 0.18 9.38 11.64
C LEU A 185 0.01 8.19 10.68
N HIS A 186 1.08 7.77 9.99
CA HIS A 186 1.06 6.58 9.12
C HIS A 186 0.65 5.32 9.89
N GLN A 187 1.22 5.12 11.09
CA GLN A 187 0.84 4.00 11.96
C GLN A 187 -0.65 4.07 12.32
N ARG A 188 -1.14 5.23 12.77
CA ARG A 188 -2.55 5.41 13.16
C ARG A 188 -3.49 5.09 12.00
N LEU A 189 -3.29 5.68 10.83
CA LEU A 189 -4.14 5.47 9.66
C LEU A 189 -4.18 3.99 9.26
N ALA A 190 -3.07 3.28 9.36
CA ALA A 190 -3.04 1.84 9.07
C ALA A 190 -3.92 1.01 10.03
N THR A 191 -4.01 1.40 11.31
CA THR A 191 -4.91 0.72 12.27
C THR A 191 -6.39 0.87 11.93
N GLU A 192 -6.76 1.87 11.15
CA GLU A 192 -8.15 2.20 10.84
C GLU A 192 -8.67 1.45 9.58
N VAL A 193 -7.79 0.91 8.74
CA VAL A 193 -8.15 0.32 7.43
C VAL A 193 -9.18 -0.82 7.58
N VAL A 194 -8.79 -1.94 8.19
CA VAL A 194 -9.66 -3.12 8.30
C VAL A 194 -10.95 -2.82 9.08
N PRO A 195 -10.92 -2.09 10.23
CA PRO A 195 -12.15 -1.67 10.92
C PRO A 195 -13.09 -0.82 10.06
N ALA A 196 -12.57 0.09 9.24
CA ALA A 196 -13.41 0.94 8.38
C ALA A 196 -14.19 0.11 7.36
N TYR A 197 -13.54 -0.86 6.70
CA TYR A 197 -14.22 -1.77 5.78
C TYR A 197 -15.22 -2.69 6.48
N ARG A 198 -14.89 -3.20 7.66
CA ARG A 198 -15.84 -3.99 8.48
C ARG A 198 -17.10 -3.16 8.80
N SER A 199 -16.93 -1.93 9.25
CA SER A 199 -18.06 -1.04 9.58
C SER A 199 -18.94 -0.74 8.35
N LEU A 200 -18.34 -0.57 7.17
CA LEU A 200 -19.10 -0.39 5.94
C LEU A 200 -19.90 -1.65 5.56
N ALA A 201 -19.34 -2.84 5.79
CA ALA A 201 -20.01 -4.11 5.52
C ALA A 201 -21.17 -4.34 6.50
N ASP A 202 -20.97 -4.05 7.79
CA ASP A 202 -22.00 -4.13 8.82
C ASP A 202 -23.18 -3.18 8.54
N ALA A 203 -22.91 -2.02 7.93
CA ALA A 203 -23.93 -1.08 7.46
C ALA A 203 -24.58 -1.49 6.12
N GLY A 204 -24.16 -2.61 5.54
CA GLY A 204 -24.58 -3.12 4.23
C GLY A 204 -24.12 -2.25 3.06
N GLN A 205 -23.23 -1.28 3.27
CA GLN A 205 -22.79 -0.34 2.24
C GLN A 205 -21.81 -0.97 1.25
N VAL A 206 -21.02 -1.92 1.72
CA VAL A 206 -20.13 -2.70 0.87
C VAL A 206 -20.39 -4.19 1.00
N GLU A 207 -20.14 -4.90 -0.10
CA GLU A 207 -19.88 -6.33 -0.07
C GLU A 207 -18.36 -6.52 -0.01
N LEU A 208 -17.90 -7.42 0.86
CA LEU A 208 -16.49 -7.77 0.97
C LEU A 208 -16.30 -9.17 0.40
N SER A 209 -15.39 -9.30 -0.56
CA SER A 209 -15.02 -10.58 -1.17
C SER A 209 -13.54 -10.87 -0.97
N GLU A 210 -13.10 -12.09 -1.25
CA GLU A 210 -11.68 -12.44 -1.22
C GLU A 210 -11.19 -13.16 -2.46
N SER A 211 -9.89 -13.04 -2.66
CA SER A 211 -9.13 -13.85 -3.62
C SER A 211 -8.43 -15.01 -2.90
N PRO A 212 -7.88 -16.00 -3.62
CA PRO A 212 -7.10 -17.07 -3.01
C PRO A 212 -5.90 -16.51 -2.22
N TYR A 213 -5.47 -17.22 -1.17
CA TYR A 213 -4.67 -16.64 -0.06
C TYR A 213 -3.46 -15.80 -0.46
N TYR A 214 -2.57 -16.35 -1.29
CA TYR A 214 -1.36 -15.68 -1.77
C TYR A 214 -1.50 -15.15 -3.21
N HIS A 215 -2.74 -14.98 -3.67
CA HIS A 215 -3.08 -14.57 -5.03
C HIS A 215 -2.40 -15.39 -6.15
N PRO A 216 -2.29 -16.74 -6.05
CA PRO A 216 -1.75 -17.55 -7.14
C PRO A 216 -2.70 -17.53 -8.35
N ILE A 217 -2.14 -17.81 -9.52
CA ILE A 217 -2.92 -18.11 -10.73
C ILE A 217 -3.48 -19.52 -10.59
N LEU A 218 -4.63 -19.68 -9.93
CA LEU A 218 -5.23 -20.98 -9.60
C LEU A 218 -5.28 -21.97 -10.77
N PRO A 219 -5.66 -21.57 -12.01
CA PRO A 219 -5.66 -22.50 -13.13
C PRO A 219 -4.30 -23.16 -13.38
N LEU A 220 -3.20 -22.43 -13.18
CA LEU A 220 -1.85 -22.97 -13.35
C LEU A 220 -1.41 -23.84 -12.17
N LEU A 221 -1.97 -23.63 -10.97
CA LEU A 221 -1.82 -24.58 -9.86
C LEU A 221 -2.57 -25.88 -10.14
N VAL A 222 -3.81 -25.80 -10.61
CA VAL A 222 -4.60 -27.01 -10.95
C VAL A 222 -3.90 -27.83 -12.04
N GLY A 223 -3.35 -27.17 -13.05
CA GLY A 223 -2.49 -27.80 -14.05
C GLY A 223 -1.98 -26.78 -15.05
N HIS A 224 -0.67 -26.78 -15.33
CA HIS A 224 -0.07 -25.77 -16.21
C HIS A 224 -0.66 -25.78 -17.64
N GLU A 225 -1.31 -26.87 -18.04
CA GLU A 225 -1.95 -27.05 -19.35
C GLU A 225 -3.11 -26.06 -19.54
N ALA A 226 -3.69 -25.57 -18.43
CA ALA A 226 -4.69 -24.52 -18.43
C ALA A 226 -4.22 -23.24 -19.15
N ALA A 227 -2.91 -22.99 -19.23
CA ALA A 227 -2.34 -21.88 -19.99
C ALA A 227 -2.76 -21.92 -21.48
N ARG A 228 -2.99 -23.12 -22.04
CA ARG A 228 -3.43 -23.28 -23.44
C ARG A 228 -4.83 -22.76 -23.70
N ARG A 229 -5.66 -22.54 -22.67
CA ARG A 229 -6.97 -21.89 -22.85
C ARG A 229 -6.85 -20.45 -23.34
N ALA A 230 -5.82 -19.72 -22.86
CA ALA A 230 -5.54 -18.37 -23.31
C ALA A 230 -4.63 -18.35 -24.56
N ARG A 231 -3.69 -19.30 -24.65
CA ARG A 231 -2.70 -19.41 -25.73
C ARG A 231 -2.60 -20.85 -26.23
N PRO A 232 -3.46 -21.29 -27.16
CA PRO A 232 -3.53 -22.70 -27.58
C PRO A 232 -2.20 -23.28 -28.12
N ASP A 233 -1.38 -22.43 -28.73
CA ASP A 233 -0.08 -22.75 -29.33
C ASP A 233 1.10 -22.70 -28.33
N LEU A 234 0.83 -22.41 -27.04
CA LEU A 234 1.88 -22.28 -26.04
C LEU A 234 2.64 -23.60 -25.86
N VAL A 235 3.95 -23.54 -26.08
CA VAL A 235 4.89 -24.59 -25.69
C VAL A 235 4.99 -24.58 -24.18
N LEU A 236 4.54 -25.67 -23.56
CA LEU A 236 4.55 -25.84 -22.11
C LEU A 236 5.94 -26.32 -21.64
N PRO A 237 6.30 -26.10 -20.36
CA PRO A 237 7.47 -26.74 -19.77
C PRO A 237 7.46 -28.25 -19.99
N SER A 238 8.63 -28.85 -20.18
CA SER A 238 8.75 -30.31 -20.38
C SER A 238 8.33 -31.10 -19.13
N GLU A 239 8.50 -30.50 -17.95
CA GLU A 239 8.08 -31.08 -16.69
C GLU A 239 6.61 -30.72 -16.40
N ALA A 240 5.74 -31.72 -16.39
CA ALA A 240 4.34 -31.60 -16.02
C ALA A 240 4.18 -31.05 -14.60
N PHE A 241 3.28 -30.09 -14.41
CA PHE A 241 2.96 -29.53 -13.09
C PHE A 241 1.44 -29.45 -12.92
N ALA A 242 0.96 -30.05 -11.82
CA ALA A 242 -0.41 -30.01 -11.35
C ALA A 242 -0.43 -30.24 -9.84
N ALA A 243 -1.06 -29.33 -9.10
CA ALA A 243 -1.26 -29.31 -7.66
C ALA A 243 -2.67 -28.74 -7.33
N PRO A 244 -3.77 -29.39 -7.78
CA PRO A 244 -5.14 -28.95 -7.48
C PRO A 244 -5.47 -28.92 -5.98
N GLU A 245 -4.78 -29.72 -5.17
CA GLU A 245 -4.85 -29.69 -3.71
C GLU A 245 -4.35 -28.36 -3.15
N ASP A 246 -3.26 -27.80 -3.69
CA ASP A 246 -2.76 -26.48 -3.28
C ASP A 246 -3.75 -25.39 -3.66
N ALA A 247 -4.37 -25.48 -4.84
CA ALA A 247 -5.45 -24.57 -5.25
C ALA A 247 -6.63 -24.62 -4.25
N THR A 248 -7.00 -25.81 -3.80
CA THR A 248 -8.07 -26.01 -2.80
C THR A 248 -7.67 -25.39 -1.45
N VAL A 249 -6.44 -25.61 -1.00
CA VAL A 249 -5.91 -25.02 0.25
C VAL A 249 -5.90 -23.50 0.19
N GLN A 250 -5.51 -22.91 -0.93
CA GLN A 250 -5.49 -21.45 -1.13
C GLN A 250 -6.89 -20.83 -0.98
N VAL A 251 -7.92 -21.49 -1.53
CA VAL A 251 -9.32 -21.04 -1.40
C VAL A 251 -9.84 -21.26 0.02
N GLY A 252 -9.63 -22.45 0.60
CA GLY A 252 -10.11 -22.76 1.96
C GLY A 252 -9.50 -21.83 3.02
N ARG A 253 -8.21 -21.52 2.90
CA ARG A 253 -7.54 -20.56 3.81
C ARG A 253 -8.04 -19.14 3.63
N ALA A 254 -8.39 -18.72 2.41
CA ALA A 254 -8.97 -17.41 2.15
C ALA A 254 -10.30 -17.26 2.89
N VAL A 255 -11.25 -18.18 2.67
CA VAL A 255 -12.55 -18.16 3.36
C VAL A 255 -12.41 -18.05 4.89
N GLU A 256 -11.49 -18.82 5.50
CA GLU A 256 -11.24 -18.75 6.94
C GLU A 256 -10.55 -17.44 7.37
N ARG A 257 -9.75 -16.83 6.50
CA ARG A 257 -9.14 -15.53 6.76
C ARG A 257 -10.18 -14.40 6.70
N HIS A 258 -11.08 -14.42 5.72
CA HIS A 258 -12.21 -13.51 5.62
C HIS A 258 -13.03 -13.50 6.90
N ARG A 259 -13.39 -14.70 7.37
CA ARG A 259 -14.19 -14.87 8.58
C ARG A 259 -13.53 -14.26 9.80
N ARG A 260 -12.20 -14.34 9.91
CA ARG A 260 -11.44 -13.70 10.99
C ARG A 260 -11.37 -12.17 10.83
N ALA A 261 -11.21 -11.68 9.60
CA ALA A 261 -11.12 -10.25 9.31
C ALA A 261 -12.46 -9.51 9.46
N PHE A 262 -13.56 -10.12 9.07
CA PHE A 262 -14.85 -9.42 8.89
C PHE A 262 -16.02 -10.07 9.63
N GLY A 263 -15.85 -11.25 10.21
CA GLY A 263 -16.87 -11.90 11.05
C GLY A 263 -17.96 -12.67 10.30
N ALA A 264 -17.95 -12.65 8.96
CA ALA A 264 -18.87 -13.37 8.09
C ALA A 264 -18.12 -14.29 7.12
N LEU A 265 -18.83 -15.08 6.30
CA LEU A 265 -18.20 -15.68 5.12
C LEU A 265 -18.22 -14.64 3.98
N PRO A 266 -17.27 -14.71 3.03
CA PRO A 266 -17.29 -13.84 1.85
C PRO A 266 -18.55 -14.04 1.00
#